data_AF-A0A1B0DCV1-F1
#
_entry.id   AF-A0A1B0DCV1-F1
#
_cell.length_a   1.000
_cell.length_b   1.000
_cell.length_c   1.000
_cell.angle_alpha   90.00
_cell.angle_beta   90.00
_cell.angle_gamma   90.00
#
_symmetry.space_group_name_H-M   'P 1'
#
loop_
_entity.id
_entity.type
_entity.pdbx_description
1 polymer ?
#
loop_
_entity_poly.entity_id
_entity_poly.type
_entity_poly.pdbx_seq_one_letter_code
_entity_poly.pdbx_strand_id
1 'polypeptide(L)'
;MYSIALFYGFFCVKEPRRDVVKVPKDSEKNALLDFFDKENVVETFTVAFQRSQQSPRSYADSEFSVFYLFTRYRFNWSEVEFSFFSTYGMITHFIGTSFSVGVFSRLLKLDDALIGVISCMSKILSSFVYAFAVTEWQLYLGPIVEFLNGTSFIAMRSIASKLVNSDQLGKLNSLIGVAEALMPL
;
A
#
# COMPACT_ATOMS: atom_id res chain seq x y z
N MET A 1 -1.31 15.93 6.88
CA MET A 1 -2.29 15.47 5.88
C MET A 1 -3.14 14.32 6.41
N TYR A 2 -2.60 13.12 6.66
CA TYR A 2 -3.40 11.96 7.11
C TYR A 2 -4.20 12.15 8.41
N SER A 3 -3.69 12.91 9.38
CA SER A 3 -4.38 13.18 10.65
C SER A 3 -5.75 13.87 10.46
N ILE A 4 -5.89 14.72 9.44
CA ILE A 4 -7.14 15.41 9.11
C ILE A 4 -8.14 14.43 8.47
N ALA A 5 -7.65 13.51 7.64
CA ALA A 5 -8.48 12.45 7.05
C ALA A 5 -9.00 11.46 8.12
N LEU A 6 -8.18 11.11 9.12
CA LEU A 6 -8.62 10.27 10.25
C LEU A 6 -9.66 10.99 11.13
N PHE A 7 -9.46 12.27 11.47
CA PHE A 7 -10.45 13.05 12.21
C PHE A 7 -11.77 13.22 11.43
N TYR A 8 -11.69 13.47 10.12
CA TYR A 8 -12.87 13.57 9.26
C TYR A 8 -13.59 12.21 9.12
N GLY A 9 -12.84 11.10 8.99
CA GLY A 9 -13.40 9.75 9.02
C GLY A 9 -14.14 9.45 10.32
N PHE A 10 -13.51 9.75 11.46
CA PHE A 10 -14.07 9.44 12.78
C PHE A 10 -15.28 10.32 13.18
N PHE A 11 -15.33 11.59 12.76
CA PHE A 11 -16.40 12.53 13.14
C PHE A 11 -17.44 12.82 12.06
N CYS A 12 -17.13 12.70 10.77
CA CYS A 12 -18.06 13.03 9.67
C CYS A 12 -18.56 11.82 8.87
N VAL A 13 -17.85 10.69 8.85
CA VAL A 13 -18.31 9.49 8.12
C VAL A 13 -19.16 8.61 9.04
N LYS A 14 -20.45 8.97 9.15
CA LYS A 14 -21.45 8.12 9.78
C LYS A 14 -21.84 7.02 8.79
N GLU A 15 -21.19 5.85 8.88
CA GLU A 15 -21.37 4.73 7.96
C GLU A 15 -22.86 4.36 7.76
N PRO A 16 -23.41 4.52 6.54
CA PRO A 16 -24.66 3.86 6.18
C PRO A 16 -24.38 2.36 6.02
N ARG A 17 -25.29 1.50 6.49
CA ARG A 17 -25.19 0.05 6.22
C ARG A 17 -25.11 -0.18 4.71
N ARG A 18 -24.10 -0.94 4.28
CA ARG A 18 -23.94 -1.37 2.89
C ARG A 18 -24.91 -2.51 2.57
N ASP A 19 -25.73 -2.28 1.55
CA ASP A 19 -26.28 -3.34 0.70
C ASP A 19 -25.74 -3.16 -0.74
N VAL A 20 -25.76 -4.24 -1.54
CA VAL A 20 -24.89 -4.42 -2.71
C VAL A 20 -25.39 -3.70 -3.99
N VAL A 21 -24.48 -3.20 -4.83
CA VAL A 21 -24.74 -2.45 -6.09
C VAL A 21 -24.15 -3.17 -7.31
N LYS A 22 -24.73 -2.97 -8.52
CA LYS A 22 -23.98 -2.87 -9.80
C LYS A 22 -24.75 -2.40 -11.09
N VAL A 23 -24.91 -1.06 -11.26
CA VAL A 23 -24.82 -0.28 -12.56
C VAL A 23 -25.83 -0.72 -13.68
N PRO A 24 -25.88 -0.21 -14.94
CA PRO A 24 -25.79 1.14 -15.55
C PRO A 24 -27.19 1.83 -15.57
N LYS A 25 -27.57 2.84 -16.36
CA LYS A 25 -26.91 3.73 -17.34
C LYS A 25 -26.92 3.36 -18.85
N ASP A 26 -28.09 3.19 -19.46
CA ASP A 26 -28.46 3.67 -20.82
C ASP A 26 -30.01 3.62 -20.93
N SER A 27 -30.76 4.26 -21.83
CA SER A 27 -30.64 5.56 -22.55
C SER A 27 -32.06 5.96 -23.01
N GLU A 28 -32.50 7.21 -23.13
CA GLU A 28 -31.94 8.55 -22.92
C GLU A 28 -32.99 9.38 -22.12
N LYS A 29 -32.96 10.71 -21.85
CA LYS A 29 -32.00 11.81 -22.08
C LYS A 29 -31.88 12.61 -20.76
N ASN A 30 -30.72 13.03 -20.28
CA ASN A 30 -29.38 12.46 -20.45
C ASN A 30 -28.88 11.87 -19.11
N ALA A 31 -29.78 11.53 -18.18
CA ALA A 31 -29.40 10.93 -16.88
C ALA A 31 -30.53 10.17 -16.18
N LEU A 32 -31.73 10.77 -16.01
CA LEU A 32 -32.74 10.22 -15.08
C LEU A 32 -33.58 9.07 -15.65
N LEU A 33 -33.92 9.10 -16.94
CA LEU A 33 -34.61 8.00 -17.62
C LEU A 33 -33.64 6.86 -17.96
N ASP A 34 -32.43 7.24 -18.33
CA ASP A 34 -31.23 6.41 -18.54
C ASP A 34 -30.82 5.60 -17.26
N PHE A 35 -31.10 6.14 -16.07
CA PHE A 35 -30.93 5.44 -14.78
C PHE A 35 -32.11 4.55 -14.38
N PHE A 36 -33.29 4.74 -15.00
CA PHE A 36 -34.52 4.00 -14.71
C PHE A 36 -34.87 2.95 -15.77
N ASP A 37 -34.02 2.76 -16.78
CA ASP A 37 -34.20 1.70 -17.75
C ASP A 37 -33.85 0.34 -17.16
N LYS A 38 -34.85 -0.54 -17.16
CA LYS A 38 -34.82 -1.86 -16.54
C LYS A 38 -33.93 -2.84 -17.31
N GLU A 39 -33.81 -2.65 -18.61
CA GLU A 39 -33.03 -3.53 -19.49
C GLU A 39 -31.54 -3.27 -19.29
N ASN A 40 -31.16 -2.00 -19.20
CA ASN A 40 -29.82 -1.57 -18.89
C ASN A 40 -29.39 -2.00 -17.47
N VAL A 41 -30.16 -1.75 -16.39
CA VAL A 41 -29.79 -2.12 -14.98
C VAL A 41 -29.52 -3.62 -14.75
N VAL A 42 -29.87 -4.50 -15.69
CA VAL A 42 -29.50 -5.92 -15.67
C VAL A 42 -28.17 -6.19 -16.39
N GLU A 43 -27.81 -5.39 -17.39
CA GLU A 43 -26.70 -5.67 -18.32
C GLU A 43 -25.31 -5.36 -17.74
N THR A 44 -25.11 -4.26 -17.00
CA THR A 44 -23.83 -4.05 -16.26
C THR A 44 -23.81 -4.72 -14.88
N PHE A 45 -24.96 -5.06 -14.28
CA PHE A 45 -24.97 -6.04 -13.19
C PHE A 45 -24.44 -7.37 -13.71
N THR A 46 -24.84 -7.76 -14.92
CA THR A 46 -24.30 -8.92 -15.63
C THR A 46 -22.83 -8.69 -15.98
N VAL A 47 -22.40 -7.73 -16.81
CA VAL A 47 -20.98 -7.54 -17.19
C VAL A 47 -20.03 -7.41 -15.99
N ALA A 48 -20.46 -6.78 -14.89
CA ALA A 48 -19.64 -6.68 -13.69
C ALA A 48 -19.71 -7.90 -12.74
N PHE A 49 -20.55 -8.91 -13.01
CA PHE A 49 -20.53 -10.24 -12.37
C PHE A 49 -20.27 -11.40 -13.34
N GLN A 50 -20.24 -11.16 -14.65
CA GLN A 50 -19.94 -12.12 -15.70
C GLN A 50 -18.43 -12.26 -15.82
N ARG A 51 -17.87 -12.73 -14.70
CA ARG A 51 -16.75 -13.65 -14.59
C ARG A 51 -15.90 -13.68 -15.86
N SER A 52 -14.91 -12.79 -15.92
CA SER A 52 -13.71 -13.09 -16.69
C SER A 52 -13.24 -14.48 -16.26
N GLN A 53 -13.39 -15.45 -17.16
CA GLN A 53 -13.03 -16.85 -16.97
C GLN A 53 -11.50 -17.02 -17.09
N GLN A 54 -10.74 -16.08 -16.53
CA GLN A 54 -9.31 -16.15 -16.33
C GLN A 54 -8.98 -15.50 -14.99
N SER A 55 -8.34 -16.29 -14.13
CA SER A 55 -7.31 -15.72 -13.28
C SER A 55 -6.26 -15.07 -14.18
N PRO A 56 -5.89 -13.83 -13.89
CA PRO A 56 -4.63 -13.62 -13.22
C PRO A 56 -4.92 -13.74 -11.73
N ARG A 57 -4.12 -14.55 -11.04
CA ARG A 57 -3.86 -14.22 -9.63
C ARG A 57 -3.24 -12.83 -9.71
N SER A 58 -3.90 -11.81 -9.17
CA SER A 58 -3.27 -10.51 -9.08
C SER A 58 -2.01 -10.70 -8.25
N TYR A 59 -0.85 -10.66 -8.90
CA TYR A 59 0.45 -10.52 -8.24
C TYR A 59 0.63 -9.07 -7.73
N ALA A 60 -0.48 -8.42 -7.37
CA ALA A 60 -0.53 -7.18 -6.60
C ALA A 60 0.12 -7.48 -5.25
N ASP A 61 1.32 -6.94 -5.07
CA ASP A 61 2.24 -7.15 -3.96
C ASP A 61 2.16 -8.52 -3.30
N SER A 62 2.50 -9.53 -4.12
CA SER A 62 2.60 -10.92 -3.69
C SER A 62 3.52 -11.10 -2.48
N GLU A 63 4.43 -10.17 -2.17
CA GLU A 63 5.32 -10.23 -1.01
C GLU A 63 4.55 -10.34 0.32
N PHE A 64 3.56 -9.47 0.57
CA PHE A 64 2.76 -9.52 1.81
C PHE A 64 1.84 -10.76 1.83
N SER A 65 1.25 -11.10 0.68
CA SER A 65 0.38 -12.28 0.54
C SER A 65 1.13 -13.61 0.72
N VAL A 66 2.36 -13.70 0.19
CA VAL A 66 3.25 -14.85 0.33
C VAL A 66 3.76 -14.94 1.77
N PHE A 67 4.07 -13.81 2.41
CA PHE A 67 4.46 -13.78 3.83
C PHE A 67 3.30 -14.22 4.76
N TYR A 68 2.07 -13.80 4.47
CA TYR A 68 0.87 -14.30 5.16
C TYR A 68 0.69 -15.83 4.98
N LEU A 69 0.83 -16.34 3.75
CA LEU A 69 0.75 -17.77 3.48
C LEU A 69 1.90 -18.56 4.15
N PHE A 70 3.11 -18.01 4.19
CA PHE A 70 4.27 -18.58 4.87
C PHE A 70 4.04 -18.69 6.38
N THR A 71 3.63 -17.60 7.04
CA THR A 71 3.36 -17.61 8.48
C THR A 71 2.24 -18.58 8.85
N ARG A 72 1.16 -18.61 8.06
CA ARG A 72 0.07 -19.58 8.22
C ARG A 72 0.51 -21.04 8.00
N TYR A 73 1.34 -21.32 6.99
CA TYR A 73 1.82 -22.68 6.72
C TYR A 73 2.86 -23.16 7.77
N ARG A 74 3.73 -22.27 8.24
CA ARG A 74 4.89 -22.61 9.07
C ARG A 74 4.63 -22.57 10.57
N PHE A 75 3.73 -21.70 11.02
CA PHE A 75 3.39 -21.48 12.44
C PHE A 75 1.89 -21.70 12.74
N ASN A 76 1.06 -21.99 11.73
CA ASN A 76 -0.39 -22.19 11.87
C ASN A 76 -1.13 -20.98 12.50
N TRP A 77 -0.61 -19.77 12.28
CA TRP A 77 -1.16 -18.53 12.83
C TRP A 77 -2.58 -18.24 12.35
N SER A 78 -3.36 -17.69 13.27
CA SER A 78 -4.64 -17.06 12.99
C SER A 78 -4.48 -15.69 12.34
N GLU A 79 -5.54 -15.24 11.66
CA GLU A 79 -5.63 -13.90 11.06
C GLU A 79 -5.46 -12.78 12.10
N VAL A 80 -5.83 -13.04 13.36
CA VAL A 80 -5.71 -12.11 14.49
C VAL A 80 -4.24 -11.93 14.91
N GLU A 81 -3.49 -13.03 15.05
CA GLU A 81 -2.05 -13.00 15.38
C GLU A 81 -1.24 -12.31 14.29
N PHE A 82 -1.55 -12.62 13.02
CA PHE A 82 -0.97 -11.93 11.88
C PHE A 82 -1.29 -10.43 11.87
N SER A 83 -2.52 -10.03 12.25
CA SER A 83 -2.91 -8.62 12.37
C SER A 83 -2.11 -7.89 13.47
N PHE A 84 -1.85 -8.54 14.60
CA PHE A 84 -0.95 -7.99 15.64
C PHE A 84 0.48 -7.84 15.14
N PHE A 85 1.03 -8.86 14.47
CA PHE A 85 2.36 -8.78 13.85
C PHE A 85 2.46 -7.65 12.81
N SER A 86 1.46 -7.54 11.91
CA SER A 86 1.42 -6.48 10.89
C SER A 86 1.32 -5.09 11.50
N THR A 87 0.54 -4.93 12.58
CA THR A 87 0.43 -3.65 13.31
C THR A 87 1.76 -3.27 13.98
N TYR A 88 2.43 -4.25 14.60
CA TYR A 88 3.77 -4.08 15.17
C TYR A 88 4.80 -3.68 14.11
N GLY A 89 4.79 -4.34 12.94
CA GLY A 89 5.66 -3.99 11.82
C GLY A 89 5.42 -2.57 11.30
N MET A 90 4.15 -2.17 11.15
CA MET A 90 3.79 -0.81 10.74
C MET A 90 4.30 0.26 11.73
N ILE A 91 4.13 0.04 13.04
CA ILE A 91 4.64 0.96 14.09
C ILE A 91 6.17 1.03 14.04
N THR A 92 6.85 -0.12 13.89
CA THR A 92 8.31 -0.20 13.84
C THR A 92 8.87 0.51 12.60
N HIS A 93 8.26 0.31 11.43
CA HIS A 93 8.61 1.03 10.20
C HIS A 93 8.32 2.53 10.30
N PHE A 94 7.24 2.95 10.97
CA PHE A 94 6.90 4.37 11.16
C PHE A 94 7.91 5.10 12.05
N ILE A 95 8.25 4.50 13.20
CA ILE A 95 9.30 5.00 14.10
C ILE A 95 10.65 5.01 13.38
N GLY A 96 10.97 3.90 12.69
CA GLY A 96 12.24 3.74 12.00
C GLY A 96 12.45 4.72 10.86
N THR A 97 11.42 4.96 10.04
CA THR A 97 11.46 5.97 8.98
C THR A 97 11.61 7.38 9.56
N SER A 98 10.89 7.69 10.65
CA SER A 98 10.99 8.99 11.34
C SER A 98 12.39 9.24 11.91
N PHE A 99 13.00 8.21 12.52
CA PHE A 99 14.38 8.25 13.01
C PHE A 99 15.39 8.35 11.87
N SER A 100 15.21 7.56 10.81
CA SER A 100 16.05 7.51 9.62
C SER A 100 16.15 8.88 8.93
N VAL A 101 15.01 9.50 8.62
CA VAL A 101 14.97 10.88 8.08
C VAL A 101 15.58 11.86 9.08
N GLY A 102 15.27 11.72 10.38
CA GLY A 102 15.81 12.59 11.42
C GLY A 102 17.34 12.58 11.52
N VAL A 103 17.95 11.40 11.42
CA VAL A 103 19.40 11.17 11.65
C VAL A 103 20.20 11.23 10.36
N PHE A 104 19.84 10.48 9.32
CA PHE A 104 20.65 10.45 8.09
C PHE A 104 20.62 11.80 7.33
N SER A 105 19.47 12.49 7.33
CA SER A 105 19.35 13.80 6.67
C SER A 105 20.07 14.92 7.44
N ARG A 106 19.89 15.00 8.78
CA ARG A 106 20.42 16.13 9.57
C ARG A 106 21.80 15.90 10.18
N LEU A 107 22.13 14.67 10.59
CA LEU A 107 23.37 14.37 11.32
C LEU A 107 24.53 14.01 10.39
N LEU A 108 24.26 13.28 9.29
CA LEU A 108 25.31 12.71 8.44
C LEU A 108 25.45 13.37 7.05
N LYS A 109 24.50 14.22 6.63
CA LYS A 109 24.45 14.83 5.28
C LYS A 109 24.68 13.81 4.14
N LEU A 110 24.19 12.59 4.30
CA LEU A 110 24.35 11.57 3.26
C LEU A 110 23.56 11.96 2.01
N ASP A 111 24.10 11.60 0.85
CA ASP A 111 23.37 11.67 -0.40
C ASP A 111 22.13 10.76 -0.33
N ASP A 112 21.01 11.18 -0.91
CA ASP A 112 19.76 10.39 -0.90
C ASP A 112 19.97 9.02 -1.57
N ALA A 113 20.89 8.93 -2.53
CA ALA A 113 21.28 7.66 -3.14
C ALA A 113 21.85 6.66 -2.11
N LEU A 114 22.66 7.12 -1.15
CA LEU A 114 23.22 6.27 -0.09
C LEU A 114 22.12 5.81 0.89
N ILE A 115 21.15 6.67 1.18
CA ILE A 115 19.99 6.33 2.02
C ILE A 115 19.16 5.21 1.35
N GLY A 116 18.96 5.30 0.03
CA GLY A 116 18.34 4.22 -0.75
C GLY A 116 19.11 2.90 -0.70
N VAL A 117 20.45 2.94 -0.84
CA VAL A 117 21.31 1.73 -0.75
C VAL A 117 21.24 1.10 0.64
N ILE A 118 21.31 1.88 1.71
CA ILE A 118 21.19 1.39 3.10
C ILE A 118 19.84 0.70 3.30
N SER A 119 18.76 1.30 2.80
CA SER A 119 17.41 0.74 2.88
C SER A 119 17.28 -0.61 2.14
N CYS A 120 17.85 -0.73 0.94
CA CYS A 120 17.94 -2.01 0.22
C CYS A 120 18.75 -3.06 1.01
N MET A 121 19.86 -2.67 1.65
CA MET A 121 20.66 -3.59 2.48
C MET A 121 19.87 -4.07 3.71
N SER A 122 19.09 -3.20 4.36
CA SER A 122 18.15 -3.59 5.43
C SER A 122 17.11 -4.60 4.95
N LYS A 123 16.54 -4.41 3.74
CA LYS A 123 15.57 -5.37 3.18
C LYS A 123 16.20 -6.73 2.86
N ILE A 124 17.42 -6.75 2.31
CA ILE A 124 18.19 -7.99 2.07
C ILE A 124 18.46 -8.70 3.39
N LEU A 125 18.91 -7.98 4.42
CA LEU A 125 19.22 -8.56 5.74
C LEU A 125 17.95 -9.09 6.43
N SER A 126 16.84 -8.37 6.36
CA SER A 126 15.52 -8.81 6.83
C SER A 126 15.06 -10.09 6.12
N SER A 127 15.26 -10.16 4.80
CA SER A 127 14.94 -11.36 4.01
C SER A 127 15.70 -12.60 4.50
N PHE A 128 16.97 -12.46 4.90
CA PHE A 128 17.71 -13.55 5.55
C PHE A 128 17.16 -13.90 6.94
N VAL A 129 16.78 -12.91 7.75
CA VAL A 129 16.15 -13.16 9.07
C VAL A 129 14.86 -13.96 8.92
N TYR A 130 13.99 -13.61 7.97
CA TYR A 130 12.78 -14.38 7.68
C TYR A 130 13.08 -15.76 7.10
N ALA A 131 14.07 -15.91 6.22
CA ALA A 131 14.45 -17.20 5.64
C ALA A 131 14.96 -18.20 6.69
N PHE A 132 15.62 -17.72 7.74
CA PHE A 132 16.09 -18.53 8.87
C PHE A 132 15.16 -18.52 10.09
N ALA A 133 13.97 -17.92 10.01
CA ALA A 133 13.02 -17.88 11.11
C ALA A 133 12.39 -19.27 11.37
N VAL A 134 12.90 -19.95 12.39
CA VAL A 134 12.40 -21.25 12.89
C VAL A 134 11.37 -21.06 13.99
N THR A 135 11.43 -19.95 14.73
CA THR A 135 10.54 -19.61 15.85
C THR A 135 9.91 -18.23 15.69
N GLU A 136 8.76 -18.03 16.32
CA GLU A 136 7.95 -16.80 16.22
C GLU A 136 8.73 -15.54 16.66
N TRP A 137 9.49 -15.64 17.75
CA TRP A 137 10.35 -14.56 18.24
C TRP A 137 11.42 -14.10 17.22
N GLN A 138 11.90 -15.01 16.36
CA GLN A 138 12.83 -14.64 15.28
C GLN A 138 12.11 -13.86 14.17
N LEU A 139 10.83 -14.17 13.91
CA LEU A 139 10.02 -13.43 12.96
C LEU A 139 9.82 -11.96 13.38
N TYR A 140 9.62 -11.71 14.68
CA TYR A 140 9.51 -10.34 15.24
C TYR A 140 10.80 -9.51 15.11
N LEU A 141 11.98 -10.13 14.87
CA LEU A 141 13.22 -9.40 14.58
C LEU A 141 13.26 -8.83 13.15
N GLY A 142 12.52 -9.44 12.21
CA GLY A 142 12.49 -9.00 10.80
C GLY A 142 12.09 -7.52 10.65
N PRO A 143 10.93 -7.07 11.16
CA PRO A 143 10.53 -5.67 11.09
C PRO A 143 11.47 -4.70 11.81
N ILE A 144 12.21 -5.16 12.83
CA ILE A 144 13.22 -4.37 13.52
C ILE A 144 14.45 -4.16 12.62
N VAL A 145 14.88 -5.19 11.89
CA VAL A 145 15.98 -5.08 10.91
C VAL A 145 15.57 -4.28 9.68
N GLU A 146 14.30 -4.38 9.30
CA GLU A 146 13.69 -3.69 8.15
C GLU A 146 13.19 -2.27 8.44
N PHE A 147 13.40 -1.75 9.66
CA PHE A 147 12.92 -0.43 10.10
C PHE A 147 13.27 0.75 9.18
N LEU A 148 14.31 0.60 8.34
CA LEU A 148 14.77 1.58 7.35
C LEU A 148 14.05 1.51 5.99
N ASN A 149 13.24 0.48 5.70
CA ASN A 149 12.62 0.26 4.38
C ASN A 149 11.79 1.48 3.92
N GLY A 150 10.99 2.07 4.82
CA GLY A 150 10.20 3.28 4.51
C GLY A 150 11.05 4.49 4.09
N THR A 151 12.37 4.48 4.35
CA THR A 151 13.27 5.52 3.83
C THR A 151 13.55 5.39 2.33
N SER A 152 13.40 4.20 1.70
CA SER A 152 13.54 4.04 0.25
C SER A 152 12.59 4.95 -0.54
N PHE A 153 11.32 5.01 -0.11
CA PHE A 153 10.31 5.83 -0.77
C PHE A 153 10.60 7.33 -0.63
N ILE A 154 11.11 7.74 0.53
CA ILE A 154 11.50 9.13 0.80
C ILE A 154 12.75 9.50 0.00
N ALA A 155 13.77 8.64 -0.03
CA ALA A 155 14.96 8.81 -0.84
C ALA A 155 14.62 8.90 -2.34
N MET A 156 13.76 8.02 -2.86
CA MET A 156 13.29 8.05 -4.24
C MET A 156 12.61 9.40 -4.58
N ARG A 157 11.68 9.87 -3.75
CA ARG A 157 11.04 11.19 -3.95
C ARG A 157 12.02 12.35 -3.81
N SER A 158 13.00 12.25 -2.91
CA SER A 158 14.06 13.26 -2.73
C SER A 158 14.95 13.37 -3.97
N ILE A 159 15.48 12.25 -4.48
CA ILE A 159 16.26 12.18 -5.73
C ILE A 159 15.45 12.73 -6.91
N ALA A 160 14.21 12.27 -7.06
CA ALA A 160 13.34 12.71 -8.15
C ALA A 160 13.06 14.23 -8.07
N SER A 161 12.91 14.78 -6.87
CA SER A 161 12.75 16.24 -6.67
C SER A 161 14.02 17.04 -6.99
N LYS A 162 15.21 16.46 -6.80
CA LYS A 162 16.51 17.08 -7.14
C LYS A 162 16.86 17.00 -8.63
N LEU A 163 16.33 16.01 -9.35
CA LEU A 163 16.53 15.83 -10.79
C LEU A 163 15.69 16.79 -11.64
N VAL A 164 14.71 17.48 -11.04
CA VAL A 164 13.68 18.26 -11.73
C VAL A 164 13.69 19.71 -11.24
N ASN A 165 13.72 20.67 -12.15
CA ASN A 165 13.65 22.09 -11.81
C ASN A 165 12.37 22.41 -11.02
N SER A 166 12.43 23.37 -10.10
CA SER A 166 11.33 23.70 -9.16
C SER A 166 9.97 23.94 -9.84
N ASP A 167 9.99 24.49 -11.04
CA ASP A 167 8.81 24.80 -11.88
C ASP A 167 8.11 23.55 -12.48
N GLN A 168 8.78 22.39 -12.42
CA GLN A 168 8.30 21.12 -12.98
C GLN A 168 7.94 20.07 -11.90
N LEU A 169 8.19 20.35 -10.62
CA LEU A 169 7.85 19.47 -9.49
C LEU A 169 6.37 19.05 -9.46
N GLY A 170 5.45 19.95 -9.84
CA GLY A 170 4.02 19.63 -9.94
C GLY A 170 3.71 18.57 -11.00
N LYS A 171 4.44 18.58 -12.13
CA LYS A 171 4.29 17.59 -13.21
C LYS A 171 4.85 16.23 -12.78
N LEU A 172 5.99 16.21 -12.12
CA LEU A 172 6.58 15.00 -11.54
C LEU A 172 5.65 14.34 -10.52
N ASN A 173 5.12 15.11 -9.56
CA ASN A 173 4.19 14.58 -8.55
C ASN A 173 2.87 14.09 -9.17
N SER A 174 2.38 14.74 -10.24
CA SER A 174 1.23 14.26 -11.00
C SER A 174 1.50 12.92 -11.69
N LEU A 175 2.67 12.75 -12.31
CA LEU A 175 3.09 11.49 -12.93
C LEU A 175 3.19 10.36 -11.90
N ILE A 176 3.82 10.64 -10.73
CA ILE A 176 3.92 9.68 -9.63
C ILE A 176 2.53 9.30 -9.10
N GLY A 177 1.62 10.27 -8.91
CA GLY A 177 0.26 9.99 -8.46
C GLY A 177 -0.56 9.16 -9.44
N VAL A 178 -0.38 9.35 -10.75
CA VAL A 178 -1.00 8.50 -11.78
C VAL A 178 -0.39 7.10 -11.79
N ALA A 179 0.93 6.96 -11.62
CA ALA A 179 1.59 5.66 -11.51
C ALA A 179 1.14 4.88 -10.25
N GLU A 180 1.07 5.56 -9.10
CA GLU A 180 0.54 5.01 -7.83
C GLU A 180 -0.93 4.59 -7.96
N ALA A 181 -1.76 5.34 -8.71
CA ALA A 181 -3.16 5.00 -8.95
C ALA A 181 -3.38 3.86 -9.98
N LEU A 182 -2.38 3.58 -10.83
CA LEU A 182 -2.40 2.48 -11.81
C LEU A 182 -1.80 1.18 -11.25
N MET A 183 -1.01 1.25 -10.18
CA MET A 183 -0.58 0.07 -9.44
C MET A 183 -1.76 -0.47 -8.61
N PRO A 184 -2.20 -1.73 -8.82
CA PRO A 184 -3.14 -2.37 -7.91
C PRO A 184 -2.42 -2.66 -6.57
N LEU A 185 -2.85 -1.95 -5.53
CA LEU A 185 -2.59 -2.26 -4.12
C LEU A 185 -3.30 -3.55 -3.69
#